data_AF-A0A3B8WCE9-F1
#
_entry.id   AF-A0A3B8WCE9-F1
#
_cell.length_a   1.000
_cell.length_b   1.000
_cell.length_c   1.000
_cell.angle_alpha   90.00
_cell.angle_beta   90.00
_cell.angle_gamma   90.00
#
_symmetry.space_group_name_H-M   'P 1'
#
loop_
_entity.id
_entity.type
_entity.pdbx_description
1 polymer ?
#
loop_
_entity_poly.entity_id
_entity_poly.type
_entity_poly.pdbx_seq_one_letter_code
_entity_poly.pdbx_strand_id
1 'polypeptide(L)'
;MNALGTASVAALRQYVRYADAKGIAVDPLFEKAGLKPEILDSDEGRIDGEQLQAFIHLLAEHTGNPVLGLETGDYVQPGSYSVLGYITMSCATLGEAVTRIAPYEK
;
A
#
# COMPACT_ATOMS: atom_id res chain seq x y z
N MET A 1 15.45 -3.97 -17.00
CA MET A 1 14.48 -4.48 -16.01
C MET A 1 14.60 -3.61 -14.79
N ASN A 2 13.49 -3.06 -14.28
CA ASN A 2 13.54 -2.31 -13.03
C ASN A 2 13.90 -3.28 -11.89
N ALA A 3 14.86 -2.92 -11.04
CA ALA A 3 15.38 -3.81 -10.00
C ALA A 3 14.31 -4.23 -8.99
N LEU A 4 13.28 -3.39 -8.81
CA LEU A 4 12.21 -3.58 -7.82
C LEU A 4 10.89 -4.07 -8.43
N GLY A 5 10.83 -4.32 -9.74
CA GLY A 5 9.61 -4.79 -10.41
C GLY A 5 8.47 -3.78 -10.33
N THR A 6 7.24 -4.25 -10.07
CA THR A 6 6.04 -3.41 -9.96
C THR A 6 5.24 -3.77 -8.72
N ALA A 7 4.49 -2.81 -8.18
CA ALA A 7 3.59 -2.99 -7.04
C ALA A 7 2.15 -2.64 -7.42
N SER A 8 1.18 -3.25 -6.74
CA SER A 8 -0.22 -2.85 -6.87
C SER A 8 -0.46 -1.48 -6.25
N VAL A 9 -1.30 -0.66 -6.87
CA VAL A 9 -1.81 0.60 -6.30
C VAL A 9 -2.46 0.38 -4.93
N ALA A 10 -3.04 -0.79 -4.68
CA ALA A 10 -3.65 -1.12 -3.41
C ALA A 10 -2.65 -1.05 -2.23
N ALA A 11 -1.36 -1.34 -2.49
CA ALA A 11 -0.28 -1.19 -1.52
C ALA A 11 0.10 0.27 -1.24
N LEU A 12 -0.04 1.16 -2.23
CA LEU A 12 0.18 2.61 -2.08
C LEU A 12 -0.95 3.24 -1.23
N ARG A 13 -2.20 2.82 -1.44
CA ARG A 13 -3.39 3.40 -0.78
C ARG A 13 -3.32 3.41 0.74
N GLN A 14 -2.69 2.42 1.38
CA GLN A 14 -2.54 2.39 2.85
C GLN A 14 -1.76 3.62 3.36
N TYR A 15 -0.70 4.01 2.64
CA TYR A 15 0.16 5.14 3.00
C TYR A 15 -0.53 6.47 2.74
N VAL A 16 -1.32 6.56 1.66
CA VAL A 16 -2.14 7.75 1.36
C VAL A 16 -3.21 7.96 2.42
N ARG A 17 -3.89 6.88 2.86
CA ARG A 17 -4.88 6.95 3.96
C ARG A 17 -4.26 7.35 5.28
N TYR A 18 -3.09 6.81 5.59
CA TYR A 18 -2.32 7.25 6.75
C TYR A 18 -1.99 8.75 6.65
N ALA A 19 -1.50 9.21 5.50
CA ALA A 19 -1.15 10.62 5.28
C ALA A 19 -2.38 11.53 5.45
N ASP A 20 -3.52 11.16 4.85
CA ASP A 20 -4.80 11.87 4.97
C ASP A 20 -5.25 11.98 6.44
N ALA A 21 -5.22 10.86 7.18
CA ALA A 21 -5.57 10.84 8.60
C ALA A 21 -4.64 11.68 9.49
N LYS A 22 -3.41 11.94 9.04
CA LYS A 22 -2.44 12.84 9.69
C LYS A 22 -2.48 14.28 9.14
N GLY A 23 -3.35 14.58 8.18
CA GLY A 23 -3.45 15.89 7.54
C GLY A 23 -2.25 16.25 6.64
N ILE A 24 -1.55 15.26 6.11
CA ILE A 24 -0.38 15.42 5.26
C ILE A 24 -0.82 15.52 3.80
N ALA A 25 -0.45 16.60 3.12
CA ALA A 25 -0.70 16.76 1.69
C ALA A 25 0.20 15.82 0.88
N VAL A 26 -0.41 14.89 0.13
CA VAL A 26 0.32 13.88 -0.64
C VAL A 26 0.73 14.33 -2.04
N ASP A 27 0.11 15.37 -2.60
CA ASP A 27 0.41 15.83 -3.97
C ASP A 27 1.89 16.14 -4.21
N PRO A 28 2.60 16.86 -3.30
CA PRO A 28 4.03 17.11 -3.47
C PRO A 28 4.89 15.84 -3.39
N LEU A 29 4.43 14.83 -2.65
CA LEU A 29 5.11 13.54 -2.52
C LEU A 29 4.88 12.69 -3.77
N PHE A 30 3.68 12.75 -4.34
CA PHE A 30 3.34 12.12 -5.63
C PHE A 30 4.21 12.68 -6.75
N GLU A 31 4.28 14.00 -6.88
CA GLU A 31 5.09 14.66 -7.90
C GLU A 31 6.57 14.22 -7.81
N LYS A 32 7.16 14.26 -6.61
CA LYS A 32 8.55 13.85 -6.37
C LYS A 32 8.79 12.36 -6.61
N ALA A 33 7.80 11.50 -6.34
CA ALA A 33 7.86 10.08 -6.62
C ALA A 33 7.54 9.73 -8.09
N GLY A 34 7.24 10.72 -8.93
CA GLY A 34 6.83 10.50 -10.32
C GLY A 34 5.47 9.81 -10.46
N LEU A 35 4.61 9.93 -9.44
CA LEU A 35 3.25 9.39 -9.42
C LEU A 35 2.25 10.46 -9.86
N LYS A 36 1.16 10.02 -10.47
CA LYS A 36 0.03 10.88 -10.82
C LYS A 36 -1.17 10.56 -9.91
N PRO A 37 -1.90 11.55 -9.37
CA PRO A 37 -2.99 11.29 -8.42
C PRO A 37 -4.07 10.33 -8.94
N GLU A 38 -4.35 10.36 -10.25
CA GLU A 38 -5.35 9.52 -10.92
C GLU A 38 -5.03 8.03 -10.84
N ILE A 39 -3.79 7.66 -10.48
CA ILE A 39 -3.43 6.25 -10.25
C ILE A 39 -4.25 5.62 -9.13
N LEU A 40 -4.71 6.43 -8.16
CA LEU A 40 -5.51 5.96 -7.03
C LEU A 40 -6.94 5.55 -7.41
N ASP A 41 -7.44 6.05 -8.56
CA ASP A 41 -8.77 5.72 -9.10
C ASP A 41 -8.81 4.31 -9.70
N SER A 42 -7.65 3.68 -9.91
CA SER A 42 -7.53 2.36 -10.52
C SER A 42 -7.48 1.24 -9.47
N ASP A 43 -8.42 0.29 -9.55
CA ASP A 43 -8.43 -0.88 -8.66
C ASP A 43 -7.41 -1.96 -9.02
N GLU A 44 -7.04 -2.05 -10.30
CA GLU A 44 -6.06 -3.01 -10.81
C GLU A 44 -4.73 -2.34 -11.22
N GLY A 45 -4.60 -1.05 -10.94
CA GLY A 45 -3.44 -0.26 -11.29
C GLY A 45 -2.15 -0.82 -10.69
N ARG A 46 -1.07 -0.65 -11.44
CA ARG A 46 0.28 -0.99 -10.98
C ARG A 46 1.19 0.22 -11.15
N ILE A 47 2.11 0.37 -10.19
CA ILE A 47 3.18 1.36 -10.22
C ILE A 47 4.52 0.65 -10.23
N ASP A 48 5.55 1.36 -10.64
CA ASP A 48 6.91 0.84 -10.55
C ASP A 48 7.35 0.72 -9.07
N GLY A 49 8.12 -0.31 -8.76
CA GLY A 49 8.63 -0.54 -7.40
C GLY A 49 9.49 0.62 -6.89
N GLU A 50 10.24 1.28 -7.76
CA GLU A 50 11.02 2.48 -7.42
C GLU A 50 10.12 3.67 -7.06
N GLN A 51 8.97 3.82 -7.74
CA GLN A 51 8.00 4.87 -7.41
C GLN A 51 7.37 4.63 -6.03
N LEU A 52 7.01 3.38 -5.72
CA LEU A 52 6.48 3.03 -4.40
C LEU A 52 7.54 3.28 -3.31
N GLN A 53 8.78 2.82 -3.53
CA GLN A 53 9.86 3.03 -2.57
C GLN A 53 10.14 4.53 -2.36
N ALA A 54 10.19 5.32 -3.44
CA ALA A 54 10.40 6.76 -3.36
C ALA A 54 9.29 7.44 -2.55
N PHE A 55 8.02 7.08 -2.79
CA PHE A 55 6.90 7.62 -2.03
C PHE A 55 7.00 7.29 -0.53
N ILE A 56 7.26 6.03 -0.17
CA ILE A 56 7.41 5.59 1.23
C ILE A 56 8.57 6.34 1.89
N HIS A 57 9.70 6.49 1.20
CA HIS A 57 10.86 7.22 1.71
C HIS A 57 10.54 8.69 1.98
N LEU A 58 9.92 9.39 1.02
CA LEU A 58 9.51 10.78 1.17
C LEU A 58 8.51 10.97 2.32
N LEU A 59 7.57 10.04 2.49
CA LEU A 59 6.62 10.07 3.60
C LEU A 59 7.32 9.85 4.95
N ALA A 60 8.30 8.94 5.01
CA ALA A 60 9.10 8.70 6.21
C ALA A 60 9.94 9.93 6.59
N GLU A 61 10.59 10.57 5.62
CA GLU A 61 11.34 11.82 5.86
C GLU A 61 10.43 12.96 6.31
N HIS A 62 9.26 13.11 5.68
CA HIS A 62 8.31 14.17 6.01
C HIS A 62 7.74 14.02 7.42
N THR A 63 7.45 12.79 7.84
CA THR A 63 6.87 12.49 9.16
C THR A 63 7.91 12.43 10.27
N GLY A 64 9.16 12.11 9.94
CA GLY A 64 10.18 11.77 10.93
C GLY A 64 9.82 10.55 11.77
N ASN A 65 8.90 9.70 11.31
CA ASN A 65 8.36 8.58 12.08
C ASN A 65 9.22 7.32 11.89
N PRO A 66 9.96 6.86 12.93
CA PRO A 66 10.83 5.67 12.83
C PRO A 66 10.03 4.36 12.70
N VAL A 67 8.74 4.38 13.00
CA VAL A 67 7.85 3.20 12.97
C VAL A 67 6.72 3.36 11.95
N LEU A 68 6.92 4.20 10.92
CA LEU A 68 5.91 4.49 9.89
C LEU A 68 5.19 3.24 9.38
N GLY A 69 5.94 2.18 9.06
CA GLY A 69 5.37 0.93 8.53
C GLY A 69 4.40 0.23 9.50
N LEU A 70 4.61 0.35 10.81
CA LEU A 70 3.70 -0.19 11.82
C LEU A 70 2.41 0.64 11.90
N GLU A 71 2.51 1.97 11.93
CA GLU A 71 1.33 2.86 11.99
C GLU A 71 0.50 2.82 10.71
N THR A 72 1.14 2.67 9.55
CA THR A 72 0.43 2.54 8.27
C THR A 72 -0.35 1.22 8.18
N GLY A 73 0.04 0.21 8.98
CA GLY A 73 -0.65 -1.07 9.09
C GLY A 73 -2.12 -0.93 9.53
N ASP A 74 -2.43 0.06 10.35
CA ASP A 74 -3.80 0.35 10.80
C ASP A 74 -4.73 0.81 9.66
N TYR A 75 -4.16 1.22 8.51
CA TYR A 75 -4.88 1.72 7.34
C TYR A 75 -4.99 0.68 6.22
N VAL A 76 -4.49 -0.53 6.44
CA VAL A 76 -4.67 -1.66 5.54
C VAL A 76 -6.14 -2.06 5.53
N GLN A 77 -6.69 -2.29 4.33
CA GLN A 77 -8.08 -2.73 4.16
C GLN A 77 -8.14 -4.07 3.44
N PRO A 78 -9.25 -4.82 3.50
CA PRO A 78 -9.40 -6.06 2.73
C PRO A 78 -9.09 -5.87 1.23
N GLY A 79 -9.51 -4.73 0.65
CA GLY A 79 -9.20 -4.37 -0.73
C GLY A 79 -7.70 -4.21 -1.03
N SER A 80 -6.84 -3.97 -0.02
CA SER A 80 -5.38 -3.94 -0.17
C SER A 80 -4.80 -5.28 -0.64
N TYR A 81 -5.52 -6.39 -0.38
CA TYR A 81 -5.14 -7.75 -0.78
C TYR A 81 -6.11 -8.34 -1.82
N SER A 82 -6.87 -7.50 -2.53
CA SER A 82 -7.82 -7.93 -3.56
C SER A 82 -8.76 -9.05 -3.02
N VAL A 83 -9.03 -10.08 -3.81
CA VAL A 83 -9.88 -11.22 -3.44
C VAL A 83 -9.39 -11.95 -2.19
N LEU A 84 -8.08 -12.05 -1.97
CA LEU A 84 -7.53 -12.73 -0.80
C LEU A 84 -7.98 -12.04 0.49
N GLY A 85 -7.96 -10.71 0.52
CA GLY A 85 -8.40 -9.95 1.69
C GLY A 85 -9.87 -10.18 2.05
N TYR A 86 -10.74 -10.38 1.06
CA TYR A 86 -12.15 -10.71 1.34
C TYR A 86 -12.34 -12.17 1.77
N ILE A 87 -11.55 -13.09 1.22
CA ILE A 87 -11.53 -14.49 1.64
C ILE A 87 -11.12 -14.59 3.11
N THR A 88 -10.06 -13.89 3.52
CA THR A 88 -9.58 -13.91 4.92
C THR A 88 -10.63 -13.32 5.88
N MET A 89 -11.33 -12.25 5.49
CA MET A 89 -12.43 -11.68 6.27
C MET A 89 -13.64 -12.62 6.44
N SER A 90 -13.74 -13.64 5.58
CA SER A 90 -14.81 -14.64 5.63
C SER A 90 -14.42 -15.91 6.41
N CYS A 91 -13.16 -16.03 6.85
CA CYS A 91 -12.69 -17.16 7.64
C CYS A 91 -13.16 -17.05 9.09
N ALA A 92 -13.51 -18.18 9.70
CA ALA A 92 -13.96 -18.21 11.09
C ALA A 92 -12.78 -18.09 12.07
N THR A 93 -11.57 -18.47 11.64
CA THR A 93 -10.36 -18.45 12.47
C THR A 93 -9.16 -17.90 11.73
N LEU A 94 -8.17 -17.40 12.48
CA LEU A 94 -6.89 -17.00 11.91
C LEU A 94 -6.18 -18.17 11.21
N GLY A 95 -6.29 -19.39 11.75
CA GLY A 95 -5.69 -20.59 11.14
C GLY A 95 -6.25 -20.84 9.74
N GLU A 96 -7.56 -20.72 9.55
CA GLU A 96 -8.19 -20.80 8.23
C GLU A 96 -7.67 -19.71 7.29
N ALA A 97 -7.62 -18.45 7.74
CA ALA A 97 -7.11 -17.34 6.93
C ALA A 97 -5.68 -17.58 6.45
N VAL A 98 -4.79 -18.05 7.34
CA VAL A 98 -3.39 -18.36 6.98
C VAL A 98 -3.31 -19.44 5.90
N THR A 99 -4.12 -20.50 5.99
CA THR A 99 -4.12 -21.55 4.95
C THR A 99 -4.58 -21.06 3.57
N ARG A 100 -5.26 -19.90 3.50
CA ARG A 100 -5.70 -19.30 2.23
C ARG A 100 -4.63 -18.44 1.57
N ILE A 101 -3.52 -18.11 2.25
CA ILE A 101 -2.47 -17.23 1.70
C ILE A 101 -1.64 -17.94 0.63
N ALA A 102 -1.18 -19.17 0.91
CA ALA A 102 -0.22 -19.89 0.07
C ALA A 102 -0.60 -20.01 -1.43
N PRO A 103 -1.88 -20.20 -1.83
CA PRO A 103 -2.25 -20.23 -3.24
C PRO A 103 -2.09 -18.90 -4.00
N TYR A 104 -1.99 -17.78 -3.28
CA TYR A 104 -2.00 -16.42 -3.85
C TYR A 104 -0.63 -15.73 -3.80
N GLU A 105 0.33 -16.27 -3.04
CA GLU A 105 1.72 -15.81 -3.03
C GLU A 105 2.56 -16.67 -3.99
N LYS A 106 3.32 -16.02 -4.88
CA LYS A 106 4.21 -16.67 -5.86
C LYS A 106 5.64 -16.19 -5.70
#